data_AF-A0A7S2XGY3-F1
#
_entry.id   AF-A0A7S2XGY3-F1
#
_cell.length_a   1.000
_cell.length_b   1.000
_cell.length_c   1.000
_cell.angle_alpha   90.00
_cell.angle_beta   90.00
_cell.angle_gamma   90.00
#
_symmetry.space_group_name_H-M   'P 1'
#
loop_
_entity.id
_entity.type
_entity.pdbx_description
1 polymer ?
#
loop_
_entity_poly.entity_id
_entity_poly.type
_entity_poly.pdbx_seq_one_letter_code
_entity_poly.pdbx_strand_id
1 'polypeptide(L)'
;PCWERLQTSHFKQGHWLIAKSDHGYCDGAQHQRRDRYRESPFDTAIFILQTPQAVLTWPVTSTLEQEIREAMADAHPTPAAQARRRKEGRGMADADGGGGVYRGKKR
;
A
#
# COMPACT_ATOMS: atom_id res chain seq x y z
N PRO A 1 21.35 -6.32 1.39
CA PRO A 1 19.97 -6.20 0.84
C PRO A 1 19.37 -4.81 1.15
N CYS A 2 18.37 -4.33 0.40
CA CYS A 2 17.79 -2.99 0.62
C CYS A 2 17.21 -2.84 2.04
N TRP A 3 16.43 -3.83 2.50
CA TRP A 3 15.79 -3.85 3.82
C TRP A 3 16.77 -3.59 4.98
N GLU A 4 17.84 -4.38 5.08
CA GLU A 4 18.86 -4.25 6.13
C GLU A 4 19.54 -2.88 6.10
N ARG A 5 19.77 -2.33 4.91
CA ARG A 5 20.38 -1.00 4.75
C ARG A 5 19.46 0.11 5.24
N LEU A 6 18.15 -0.01 5.02
CA LEU A 6 17.17 0.94 5.56
C LEU A 6 17.08 0.80 7.09
N GLN A 7 17.06 -0.43 7.60
CA GLN A 7 16.94 -0.71 9.03
C GLN A 7 18.14 -0.25 9.85
N THR A 8 19.34 -0.27 9.26
CA THR A 8 20.59 0.17 9.91
C THR A 8 21.06 1.56 9.46
N SER A 9 20.26 2.27 8.66
CA SER A 9 20.61 3.60 8.17
C SER A 9 20.76 4.59 9.32
N HIS A 10 21.85 5.37 9.32
CA HIS A 10 22.07 6.44 10.28
C HIS A 10 21.04 7.59 10.16
N PHE A 11 20.34 7.68 9.03
CA PHE A 11 19.28 8.66 8.82
C PHE A 11 17.91 8.16 9.31
N LYS A 12 17.78 6.90 9.75
CA LYS A 12 16.47 6.35 10.12
C LYS A 12 15.99 6.95 11.45
N GLN A 13 14.83 7.60 11.40
CA GLN A 13 14.15 8.20 12.56
C GLN A 13 12.91 7.41 12.98
N GLY A 14 12.35 6.60 12.08
CA GLY A 14 11.18 5.79 12.36
C GLY A 14 11.05 4.61 11.39
N HIS A 15 10.33 3.60 11.83
CA HIS A 15 9.95 2.45 11.03
C HIS A 15 8.60 1.94 11.50
N TRP A 16 7.64 1.86 10.58
CA TRP A 16 6.30 1.37 10.87
C TRP A 16 5.95 0.25 9.91
N LEU A 17 5.45 -0.85 10.48
CA LEU A 17 4.88 -1.95 9.70
C LEU A 17 3.36 -1.80 9.68
N ILE A 18 2.79 -1.75 8.48
CA ILE A 18 1.35 -1.72 8.23
C ILE A 18 0.95 -3.11 7.74
N ALA A 19 0.06 -3.78 8.47
CA ALA A 19 -0.42 -5.09 8.09
C ALA A 19 -1.18 -5.02 6.76
N LYS A 20 -1.08 -6.06 5.94
CA LYS A 20 -1.75 -6.14 4.63
C LYS A 20 -3.26 -5.92 4.69
N SER A 21 -3.89 -6.30 5.81
CA SER A 21 -5.33 -6.12 6.06
C SER A 21 -5.72 -4.67 6.31
N ASP A 22 -4.76 -3.83 6.65
CA ASP A 22 -5.02 -2.48 7.16
C ASP A 22 -4.82 -1.42 6.08
N HIS A 23 -4.49 -1.82 4.84
CA HIS A 23 -4.28 -0.90 3.75
C HIS A 23 -4.56 -1.52 2.38
N GLY A 24 -4.84 -0.64 1.43
CA GLY A 24 -4.84 -1.00 0.01
C GLY A 24 -3.74 -0.27 -0.76
N TYR A 25 -3.72 -0.49 -2.06
CA TYR A 25 -2.81 0.17 -2.98
C TYR A 25 -3.50 0.55 -4.28
N CYS A 26 -2.92 1.54 -4.95
CA CYS A 26 -3.29 1.98 -6.29
C CYS A 26 -2.68 1.04 -7.34
N ASP A 27 -3.50 0.48 -8.22
CA ASP A 27 -3.02 -0.40 -9.28
C ASP A 27 -2.28 0.38 -10.39
N GLY A 28 -1.15 -0.15 -10.88
CA GLY A 28 -0.39 0.48 -11.97
C GLY A 28 -1.20 0.68 -13.27
N ALA A 29 -2.22 -0.14 -13.51
CA ALA A 29 -3.15 0.02 -14.63
C ALA A 29 -4.39 0.85 -14.27
N GLN A 30 -4.39 1.65 -13.19
CA GLN A 30 -5.56 2.41 -12.73
C GLN A 30 -6.23 3.22 -13.84
N HIS A 31 -5.46 3.76 -14.80
CA HIS A 31 -5.99 4.51 -15.94
C HIS A 31 -7.00 3.73 -16.81
N GLN A 32 -7.04 2.40 -16.70
CA GLN A 32 -7.98 1.51 -17.40
C GLN A 32 -9.03 0.89 -16.46
N ARG A 33 -8.98 1.20 -15.16
CA ARG A 33 -9.82 0.57 -14.14
C ARG A 33 -10.85 1.56 -13.61
N ARG A 34 -12.02 1.01 -13.30
CA ARG A 34 -13.10 1.75 -12.63
C ARG A 34 -12.78 1.97 -11.14
N ASP A 35 -12.30 0.93 -10.48
CA ASP A 35 -11.98 0.95 -9.06
C ASP A 35 -10.51 1.32 -8.85
N ARG A 36 -10.29 2.34 -8.03
CA ARG A 36 -8.96 2.94 -7.79
C ARG A 36 -8.03 2.03 -6.99
N TYR A 37 -8.57 1.42 -5.93
CA TYR A 37 -7.76 0.71 -4.95
C TYR A 37 -7.95 -0.81 -4.99
N ARG A 38 -6.93 -1.51 -4.49
CA ARG A 38 -6.85 -2.97 -4.34
C ARG A 38 -6.38 -3.31 -2.93
N GLU A 39 -6.77 -4.47 -2.42
CA GLU A 39 -6.18 -5.01 -1.18
C GLU A 39 -4.70 -5.27 -1.39
N SER A 40 -3.88 -4.90 -0.40
CA SER A 40 -2.46 -5.26 -0.45
C SER A 40 -2.29 -6.75 -0.18
N PRO A 41 -1.46 -7.47 -0.96
CA PRO A 41 -1.18 -8.87 -0.70
C PRO A 41 -0.14 -9.09 0.43
N PHE A 42 0.60 -8.06 0.79
CA PHE A 42 1.69 -8.13 1.77
C PHE A 42 1.69 -6.92 2.70
N ASP A 43 2.35 -7.09 3.85
CA ASP A 43 2.60 -6.00 4.78
C ASP A 43 3.52 -4.96 4.13
N THR A 44 3.30 -3.69 4.46
CA THR A 44 4.09 -2.57 3.95
C THR A 44 4.89 -1.97 5.09
N ALA A 45 6.22 -1.88 4.90
CA ALA A 45 7.10 -1.17 5.81
C ALA A 45 7.34 0.27 5.33
N ILE A 46 7.12 1.23 6.22
CA ILE A 46 7.38 2.65 6.00
C ILE A 46 8.63 3.01 6.81
N PHE A 47 9.68 3.43 6.12
CA PHE A 47 10.92 3.92 6.74
C PHE A 47 10.97 5.44 6.63
N ILE A 48 11.17 6.12 7.75
CA ILE A 48 11.32 7.56 7.79
C ILE A 48 12.82 7.86 7.89
N LEU A 49 13.37 8.39 6.80
CA LEU A 49 14.77 8.76 6.71
C LEU A 49 14.88 10.28 6.65
N GLN A 50 15.63 10.88 7.57
CA GLN A 50 15.73 12.33 7.70
C GLN A 50 17.18 12.74 8.01
N THR A 51 17.57 13.89 7.45
CA THR A 51 18.77 14.61 7.91
C THR A 51 18.50 15.29 9.24
N PRO A 52 19.53 15.74 9.98
CA PRO A 52 19.33 16.46 11.23
C PRO A 52 18.42 17.69 11.11
N GLN A 53 18.48 18.42 10.00
CA GLN A 53 17.60 19.56 9.76
C GLN A 53 16.14 19.13 9.54
N ALA A 54 15.90 18.03 8.83
CA ALA A 54 14.55 17.52 8.58
C ALA A 54 13.88 17.01 9.85
N VAL A 55 14.64 16.47 10.81
CA VAL A 55 14.13 16.07 12.14
C VAL A 55 13.52 17.26 12.88
N LEU A 56 14.13 18.43 12.78
CA LEU A 56 13.64 19.65 13.43
C LEU A 56 12.40 20.22 12.74
N THR A 57 12.34 20.12 11.40
CA THR A 57 11.22 20.65 10.61
C THR A 57 9.98 19.73 10.62
N TRP A 58 10.18 18.42 10.53
CA TRP A 58 9.13 17.41 10.43
C TRP A 58 9.37 16.27 11.43
N PRO A 59 9.19 16.51 12.73
CA PRO A 59 9.46 15.51 13.74
C PRO A 59 8.58 14.26 13.55
N VAL A 60 9.18 13.09 13.71
CA VAL A 60 8.45 11.81 13.69
C VAL A 60 7.74 11.65 15.03
N THR A 61 6.41 11.75 15.02
CA THR A 61 5.57 11.67 16.22
C THR A 61 4.58 10.52 16.13
N SER A 62 4.00 10.13 17.25
CA SER A 62 2.92 9.13 17.28
C SER A 62 1.66 9.62 16.56
N THR A 63 1.37 10.93 16.60
CA THR A 63 0.25 11.51 15.86
C THR A 63 0.45 11.36 14.35
N LEU A 64 1.66 11.63 13.84
CA LEU A 64 1.99 11.42 12.43
C LEU A 64 1.85 9.94 12.03
N GLU A 65 2.30 9.01 12.89
CA GLU A 65 2.10 7.58 12.65
C GLU A 65 0.62 7.24 12.50
N GLN A 66 -0.22 7.74 13.41
CA GLN A 66 -1.65 7.50 13.40
C GLN A 66 -2.31 8.08 12.13
N GLU A 67 -2.01 9.32 11.77
CA GLU A 67 -2.52 9.95 10.55
C GLU A 67 -2.14 9.16 9.28
N ILE A 68 -0.92 8.63 9.23
CA ILE A 68 -0.47 7.79 8.11
C ILE A 68 -1.21 6.45 8.09
N ARG A 69 -1.44 5.82 9.25
CA ARG A 69 -2.22 4.58 9.35
C ARG A 69 -3.65 4.79 8.88
N GLU A 70 -4.29 5.87 9.30
CA GLU A 70 -5.66 6.24 8.88
C GLU A 70 -5.72 6.49 7.36
N ALA A 71 -4.80 7.28 6.82
CA ALA A 71 -4.75 7.55 5.39
C ALA A 71 -4.46 6.31 4.53
N MET A 72 -3.66 5.37 5.04
CA MET A 72 -3.40 4.08 4.38
C MET A 72 -4.64 3.18 4.41
N ALA A 73 -5.41 3.20 5.51
CA ALA A 73 -6.67 2.47 5.63
C ALA A 73 -7.75 3.00 4.69
N ASP A 74 -7.77 4.29 4.38
CA ASP A 74 -8.67 4.89 3.38
C ASP A 74 -8.46 4.33 1.96
N ALA A 75 -7.28 3.78 1.69
CA ALA A 75 -7.00 3.07 0.44
C ALA A 75 -7.54 1.63 0.43
N HIS A 76 -8.13 1.13 1.52
CA HIS A 76 -8.72 -0.20 1.53
C HIS A 76 -9.96 -0.24 0.62
N PRO A 77 -10.07 -1.21 -0.32
CA PRO A 77 -11.21 -1.26 -1.21
C PRO A 77 -12.51 -1.54 -0.45
N THR A 78 -13.59 -0.90 -0.89
CA THR A 78 -14.93 -1.16 -0.35
C THR A 78 -15.43 -2.56 -0.73
N PRO A 79 -16.35 -3.15 0.04
CA PRO A 79 -16.97 -4.44 -0.31
C PRO A 79 -17.59 -4.45 -1.71
N ALA A 80 -18.18 -3.33 -2.14
CA ALA A 80 -18.74 -3.19 -3.48
C ALA A 80 -17.68 -3.24 -4.59
N ALA A 81 -16.50 -2.67 -4.35
CA ALA A 81 -15.37 -2.72 -5.29
C ALA A 81 -14.78 -4.13 -5.39
N GLN A 82 -14.60 -4.81 -4.26
CA GLN A 82 -14.16 -6.21 -4.19
C GLN A 82 -15.14 -7.12 -4.97
N ALA A 83 -16.45 -6.97 -4.76
CA ALA A 83 -17.47 -7.77 -5.43
C ALA A 83 -17.48 -7.56 -6.95
N ARG A 84 -17.36 -6.31 -7.42
CA ARG A 84 -17.24 -6.00 -8.86
C ARG A 84 -16.02 -6.68 -9.47
N ARG A 85 -14.88 -6.55 -8.82
CA ARG A 85 -13.62 -7.15 -9.28
C ARG A 85 -13.72 -8.66 -9.41
N ARG A 86 -14.31 -9.32 -8.41
CA ARG A 86 -14.58 -10.76 -8.42
C ARG A 86 -15.45 -11.17 -9.60
N LYS A 87 -16.51 -10.40 -9.89
CA LYS A 87 -17.39 -10.63 -11.05
C LYS A 87 -16.67 -10.45 -12.39
N GLU A 88 -15.74 -9.49 -12.48
CA GLU A 88 -14.97 -9.21 -13.70
C GLU A 88 -13.86 -10.25 -13.98
N GLY A 89 -13.60 -11.19 -13.07
CA GLY A 89 -12.54 -12.19 -13.21
C GLY A 89 -11.14 -11.58 -13.25
N ARG A 90 -10.96 -10.37 -12.71
CA ARG A 90 -9.70 -9.59 -12.73
C ARG A 90 -8.82 -9.85 -11.51
N GLY A 91 -8.93 -11.06 -11.00
CA GLY A 91 -8.15 -11.58 -9.91
C GLY A 91 -8.61 -11.18 -8.51
N MET A 92 -8.14 -11.95 -7.53
CA MET A 92 -8.63 -12.07 -6.15
C MET A 92 -7.56 -11.68 -5.12
N ALA A 93 -6.57 -10.87 -5.51
CA ALA A 93 -5.46 -10.47 -4.64
C ALA A 93 -4.75 -11.71 -4.08
N ASP A 94 -4.75 -11.94 -2.77
CA ASP A 94 -4.08 -13.10 -2.18
C ASP A 94 -4.65 -14.44 -2.65
N ALA A 95 -5.97 -14.51 -2.89
CA ALA A 95 -6.62 -15.75 -3.26
C ALA A 95 -6.27 -16.23 -4.69
N ASP A 96 -5.57 -15.41 -5.49
CA ASP A 96 -5.03 -15.80 -6.79
C ASP A 96 -3.57 -15.34 -7.03
N GLY A 97 -2.84 -14.94 -5.99
CA GLY A 97 -1.47 -14.45 -6.11
C GLY A 97 -1.32 -13.10 -6.83
N GLY A 98 -2.38 -12.28 -6.87
CA GLY A 98 -2.40 -10.93 -7.43
C GLY A 98 -2.60 -10.86 -8.94
N GLY A 99 -2.66 -12.02 -9.60
CA GLY A 99 -2.63 -12.21 -11.05
C GLY A 99 -4.01 -12.29 -11.69
N GLY A 100 -4.70 -11.15 -11.82
CA GLY A 100 -5.88 -11.07 -12.68
C GLY A 100 -5.50 -11.19 -14.16
N VAL A 101 -5.83 -12.30 -14.81
CA VAL A 101 -5.59 -12.47 -16.25
C VAL A 101 -6.52 -11.55 -17.04
N TYR A 102 -5.97 -10.57 -17.76
CA TYR A 102 -6.74 -9.77 -18.71
C TYR A 102 -7.27 -10.69 -19.82
N ARG A 103 -8.54 -11.10 -19.72
CA ARG A 103 -9.27 -11.72 -20.82
C ARG A 103 -9.80 -10.63 -21.74
N GLY A 104 -8.92 -10.06 -22.56
CA GLY A 104 -9.37 -9.17 -23.63
C GLY A 104 -10.36 -9.89 -24.54
N LYS A 105 -11.46 -9.24 -24.92
CA LYS A 105 -12.21 -9.67 -26.09
C LYS A 105 -11.28 -9.47 -27.29
N LYS A 106 -10.87 -10.55 -27.94
CA LYS A 106 -10.33 -10.46 -29.30
C LYS A 106 -11.38 -9.73 -30.14
N ARG A 107 -11.00 -8.60 -30.72
CA ARG A 107 -11.81 -7.94 -31.77
C ARG A 107 -11.84 -8.84 -32.99
#